data_AF-A0A2U2PK13-F1
#
_entry.id   AF-A0A2U2PK13-F1
#
_cell.length_a   1.000
_cell.length_b   1.000
_cell.length_c   1.000
_cell.angle_alpha   90.00
_cell.angle_beta   90.00
_cell.angle_gamma   90.00
#
_symmetry.space_group_name_H-M   'P 1'
#
loop_
_entity.id
_entity.type
_entity.pdbx_description
1 polymer ?
#
loop_
_entity_poly.entity_id
_entity_poly.type
_entity_poly.pdbx_seq_one_letter_code
_entity_poly.pdbx_strand_id
1 'polypeptide(L)'
;MRKPICTVIVLFVLILTGKEVSAQKADSVKKEMVSYYSRTLSLSEDQARQVAEVHGNYKKAVNAVLSEPGLSEEQKRVKIDILIEEKNKKLSSLLTTEQMNKVVPSTELRKSKPQKELPKTR
;
A
#
# COMPACT_ATOMS: atom_id res chain seq x y z
N MET A 1 -57.49 14.20 -29.61
CA MET A 1 -57.18 14.36 -28.18
C MET A 1 -56.67 13.04 -27.62
N ARG A 2 -55.55 13.08 -26.86
CA ARG A 2 -55.10 12.12 -25.82
C ARG A 2 -54.75 10.67 -26.23
N LYS A 3 -53.49 10.54 -26.67
CA LYS A 3 -52.36 9.69 -26.21
C LYS A 3 -52.56 8.32 -25.50
N PRO A 4 -51.54 7.44 -25.63
CA PRO A 4 -51.61 5.98 -25.75
C PRO A 4 -50.79 5.25 -24.64
N ILE A 5 -50.37 4.00 -24.90
CA ILE A 5 -49.19 3.30 -24.32
C ILE A 5 -49.50 2.36 -23.13
N CYS A 6 -49.71 1.07 -23.42
CA CYS A 6 -49.68 0.00 -22.41
C CYS A 6 -48.71 -1.14 -22.76
N THR A 7 -47.85 -0.98 -23.76
CA THR A 7 -46.95 -2.05 -24.17
C THR A 7 -45.52 -1.57 -24.00
N VAL A 8 -44.68 -2.43 -23.43
CA VAL A 8 -43.22 -2.29 -23.30
C VAL A 8 -42.71 -1.57 -22.06
N ILE A 9 -42.99 -2.06 -20.85
CA ILE A 9 -42.10 -1.89 -19.69
C ILE A 9 -42.06 -3.18 -18.87
N VAL A 10 -41.61 -4.29 -19.47
CA VAL A 10 -41.20 -5.51 -18.74
C VAL A 10 -39.92 -6.04 -19.38
N LEU A 11 -38.85 -5.24 -19.38
CA LEU A 11 -37.51 -5.74 -19.72
C LEU A 11 -36.41 -4.78 -19.25
N PHE A 12 -36.38 -4.40 -17.98
CA PHE A 12 -35.24 -3.65 -17.43
C PHE A 12 -34.99 -3.97 -15.95
N VAL A 13 -35.03 -5.25 -15.59
CA VAL A 13 -34.59 -5.73 -14.28
C VAL A 13 -33.56 -6.83 -14.51
N LEU A 14 -32.31 -6.46 -14.85
CA LEU A 14 -31.15 -7.37 -14.75
C LEU A 14 -29.79 -6.73 -15.09
N ILE A 15 -29.53 -5.47 -14.71
CA ILE A 15 -28.17 -4.91 -14.80
C ILE A 15 -27.84 -4.08 -13.55
N LEU A 16 -27.84 -4.70 -12.38
CA LEU A 16 -27.34 -4.05 -11.15
C LEU A 16 -26.59 -5.00 -10.20
N THR A 17 -25.99 -6.09 -10.69
CA THR A 17 -25.16 -6.99 -9.88
C THR A 17 -23.73 -7.06 -10.43
N GLY A 18 -23.02 -5.93 -10.41
CA GLY A 18 -21.66 -5.84 -10.97
C GLY A 18 -20.58 -5.23 -10.09
N LYS A 19 -20.88 -4.83 -8.83
CA LYS A 19 -19.93 -4.01 -8.05
C LYS A 19 -19.54 -4.55 -6.66
N GLU A 20 -19.86 -5.79 -6.29
CA GLU A 20 -19.58 -6.28 -4.92
C GLU A 20 -18.40 -7.24 -4.78
N VAL A 21 -17.81 -7.74 -5.89
CA VAL A 21 -16.72 -8.74 -5.83
C VAL A 21 -15.36 -8.16 -5.39
N SER A 22 -15.13 -6.84 -5.48
CA SER A 22 -13.84 -6.22 -5.11
C SER A 22 -13.65 -6.00 -3.61
N ALA A 23 -14.73 -5.85 -2.82
CA ALA A 23 -14.62 -5.58 -1.39
C ALA A 23 -14.12 -6.81 -0.61
N GLN A 24 -14.71 -7.98 -0.85
CA GLN A 24 -14.37 -9.23 -0.16
C GLN A 24 -12.90 -9.67 -0.36
N LYS A 25 -12.33 -9.41 -1.55
CA LYS A 25 -10.90 -9.69 -1.81
C LYS A 25 -9.98 -8.74 -1.06
N ALA A 26 -10.33 -7.45 -0.98
CA ALA A 26 -9.52 -6.46 -0.28
C ALA A 26 -9.46 -6.73 1.23
N ASP A 27 -10.58 -7.11 1.84
CA ASP A 27 -10.63 -7.44 3.27
C ASP A 27 -9.87 -8.72 3.61
N SER A 28 -9.95 -9.74 2.76
CA SER A 28 -9.20 -10.99 2.93
C SER A 28 -7.68 -10.75 2.92
N VAL A 29 -7.20 -9.93 1.97
CA VAL A 29 -5.76 -9.56 1.87
C VAL A 29 -5.32 -8.74 3.08
N LYS A 30 -6.13 -7.79 3.55
CA LYS A 30 -5.81 -7.03 4.76
C LYS A 30 -5.70 -7.95 5.98
N LYS A 31 -6.64 -8.88 6.15
CA LYS A 31 -6.62 -9.84 7.27
C LYS A 31 -5.39 -10.74 7.23
N GLU A 32 -4.99 -11.19 6.04
CA GLU A 32 -3.77 -11.97 5.84
C GLU A 32 -2.51 -11.18 6.21
N MET A 33 -2.40 -9.92 5.78
CA MET A 33 -1.29 -9.03 6.14
C MET A 33 -1.19 -8.81 7.66
N VAL A 34 -2.32 -8.56 8.32
CA VAL A 34 -2.37 -8.40 9.79
C VAL A 34 -1.89 -9.68 10.49
N SER A 35 -2.37 -10.85 10.05
CA SER A 35 -1.95 -12.14 10.58
C SER A 35 -0.44 -12.38 10.39
N TYR A 36 0.09 -12.05 9.21
CA TYR A 36 1.51 -12.15 8.92
C TYR A 36 2.34 -11.28 9.88
N TYR A 37 2.03 -9.99 10.00
CA TYR A 37 2.79 -9.09 10.86
C TYR A 37 2.67 -9.46 12.35
N SER A 38 1.48 -9.85 12.81
CA SER A 38 1.30 -10.30 14.19
C SER A 38 2.17 -11.52 14.48
N ARG A 39 2.22 -12.51 13.58
CA ARG A 39 3.02 -13.73 13.77
C ARG A 39 4.53 -13.51 13.63
N THR A 40 4.95 -12.78 12.59
CA THR A 40 6.38 -12.62 12.25
C THR A 40 7.10 -11.65 13.18
N LEU A 41 6.38 -10.66 13.72
CA LEU A 41 6.95 -9.58 14.54
C LEU A 41 6.49 -9.61 16.00
N SER A 42 5.66 -10.59 16.36
CA SER A 42 5.05 -10.71 17.69
C SER A 42 4.33 -9.42 18.11
N LEU A 43 3.60 -8.81 17.16
CA LEU A 43 2.85 -7.58 17.40
C LEU A 43 1.45 -7.87 17.92
N SER A 44 0.94 -6.94 18.73
CA SER A 44 -0.50 -6.86 19.02
C SER A 44 -1.30 -6.69 17.73
N GLU A 45 -2.57 -7.12 17.73
CA GLU A 45 -3.44 -7.01 16.55
C GLU A 45 -3.57 -5.55 16.08
N ASP A 46 -3.61 -4.59 17.00
CA ASP A 46 -3.71 -3.17 16.69
C ASP A 46 -2.43 -2.62 16.05
N GLN A 47 -1.26 -3.01 16.56
CA GLN A 47 0.01 -2.65 15.92
C GLN A 47 0.15 -3.31 14.53
N ALA A 48 -0.23 -4.58 14.40
CA ALA A 48 -0.21 -5.28 13.13
C ALA A 48 -1.16 -4.65 12.10
N ARG A 49 -2.34 -4.15 12.53
CA ARG A 49 -3.26 -3.36 11.70
C ARG A 49 -2.62 -2.06 11.20
N GLN A 50 -1.97 -1.31 12.09
CA GLN A 50 -1.29 -0.06 11.72
C GLN A 50 -0.13 -0.30 10.74
N VAL A 51 0.67 -1.36 10.96
CA VAL A 51 1.75 -1.75 10.03
C VAL A 51 1.18 -2.14 8.66
N ALA A 52 0.12 -2.96 8.63
CA ALA A 52 -0.53 -3.35 7.39
C ALA A 52 -1.10 -2.14 6.63
N GLU A 53 -1.65 -1.16 7.34
CA GLU A 53 -2.12 0.09 6.75
C GLU A 53 -0.98 0.92 6.15
N VAL A 54 0.13 1.10 6.88
CA VAL A 54 1.31 1.82 6.40
C VAL A 54 1.85 1.18 5.11
N HIS A 55 2.00 -0.14 5.09
CA HIS A 55 2.43 -0.87 3.89
C HIS A 55 1.41 -0.78 2.75
N GLY A 56 0.12 -0.89 3.04
CA GLY A 56 -0.95 -0.79 2.07
C GLY A 56 -0.98 0.59 1.38
N ASN A 57 -0.81 1.66 2.17
CA ASN A 57 -0.76 3.02 1.67
C ASN A 57 0.51 3.28 0.83
N TYR A 58 1.66 2.79 1.29
CA TYR A 58 2.91 2.82 0.50
C TYR A 58 2.73 2.14 -0.87
N LYS A 59 2.18 0.93 -0.91
CA LYS A 59 1.97 0.20 -2.19
C LYS A 59 1.06 0.97 -3.15
N LYS A 60 -0.01 1.59 -2.64
CA LYS A 60 -0.89 2.44 -3.45
C LYS A 60 -0.15 3.66 -4.02
N ALA A 61 0.64 4.34 -3.18
CA ALA A 61 1.41 5.51 -3.61
C ALA A 61 2.46 5.15 -4.67
N VAL A 62 3.18 4.04 -4.50
CA VAL A 62 4.13 3.54 -5.51
C VAL A 62 3.43 3.23 -6.82
N ASN A 63 2.28 2.53 -6.78
CA ASN A 63 1.52 2.25 -7.99
C ASN A 63 1.08 3.54 -8.70
N ALA A 64 0.68 4.56 -7.95
CA ALA A 64 0.32 5.87 -8.51
C ALA A 64 1.51 6.53 -9.22
N VAL A 65 2.71 6.50 -8.62
CA VAL A 65 3.94 7.02 -9.24
C VAL A 65 4.30 6.23 -10.51
N LEU A 66 4.18 4.90 -10.48
CA LEU A 66 4.49 4.05 -11.63
C LEU A 66 3.52 4.26 -12.80
N SER A 67 2.26 4.54 -12.51
CA SER A 67 1.22 4.84 -13.48
C SER A 67 1.16 6.31 -13.90
N GLU A 68 1.96 7.20 -13.31
CA GLU A 68 1.96 8.63 -13.62
C GLU A 68 2.55 8.87 -15.03
N PRO A 69 1.74 9.37 -15.98
CA PRO A 69 2.23 9.66 -17.32
C PRO A 69 3.16 10.87 -17.27
N GLY A 70 4.22 10.85 -18.10
CA GLY A 70 5.14 11.97 -18.23
C GLY A 70 6.30 12.00 -17.23
N LEU A 71 6.36 11.06 -16.27
CA LEU A 71 7.56 10.89 -15.46
C LEU A 71 8.59 10.01 -16.18
N SER A 72 9.84 10.47 -16.19
CA SER A 72 10.98 9.61 -16.53
C SER A 72 11.22 8.57 -15.43
N GLU A 73 11.92 7.49 -15.77
CA GLU A 73 12.27 6.45 -14.79
C GLU A 73 13.10 7.00 -13.62
N GLU A 74 13.95 7.99 -13.87
CA GLU A 74 14.74 8.66 -12.82
C GLU A 74 13.83 9.44 -11.86
N GLN A 75 12.86 10.18 -12.38
CA GLN A 75 11.89 10.91 -11.57
C GLN A 75 11.01 9.96 -10.75
N LYS A 76 10.61 8.82 -11.33
CA LYS A 76 9.87 7.78 -10.59
C LYS A 76 10.71 7.21 -9.45
N ARG A 77 12.00 6.92 -9.68
CA ARG A 77 12.91 6.44 -8.63
C ARG A 77 13.02 7.42 -7.47
N VAL A 78 13.22 8.71 -7.74
CA VAL A 78 13.29 9.75 -6.70
C VAL A 78 11.99 9.82 -5.90
N LYS A 79 10.83 9.80 -6.57
CA LYS A 79 9.53 9.79 -5.87
C LYS A 79 9.36 8.54 -5.01
N ILE A 80 9.77 7.37 -5.50
CA ILE A 80 9.69 6.11 -4.74
C ILE A 80 10.63 6.14 -3.52
N ASP A 81 11.83 6.69 -3.65
CA ASP A 81 12.76 6.83 -2.52
C ASP A 81 12.17 7.70 -1.40
N ILE A 82 11.49 8.80 -1.74
CA ILE A 82 10.75 9.63 -0.77
C ILE A 82 9.64 8.80 -0.08
N LEU A 83 8.88 8.01 -0.84
CA LEU A 83 7.83 7.15 -0.27
C LEU A 83 8.41 6.07 0.67
N ILE A 84 9.62 5.57 0.40
CA ILE A 84 10.33 4.63 1.27
C ILE A 84 10.69 5.32 2.59
N GLU A 85 11.23 6.54 2.55
CA GLU A 85 11.57 7.31 3.75
C GLU A 85 10.33 7.58 4.61
N GLU A 86 9.23 8.00 3.99
CA GLU A 86 7.96 8.24 4.70
C GLU A 86 7.42 6.96 5.35
N LYS A 87 7.44 5.84 4.62
CA LYS A 87 7.06 4.52 5.15
C LYS A 87 7.91 4.16 6.36
N ASN A 88 9.24 4.26 6.25
CA ASN A 88 10.16 3.89 7.32
C ASN A 88 10.00 4.79 8.55
N LYS A 89 9.77 6.10 8.36
CA LYS A 89 9.46 7.04 9.45
C LYS A 89 8.16 6.68 10.17
N LYS A 90 7.12 6.28 9.44
CA LYS A 90 5.85 5.83 10.06
C LYS A 90 6.06 4.54 10.84
N LEU A 91 6.76 3.56 10.25
CA LEU A 91 7.05 2.30 10.93
C LEU A 91 7.91 2.49 12.19
N SER A 92 8.83 3.46 12.22
CA SER A 92 9.73 3.65 13.38
C SER A 92 9.01 4.21 14.60
N SER A 93 7.84 4.82 14.39
CA SER A 93 6.94 5.21 15.48
C SER A 93 6.09 4.06 16.03
N LEU A 94 6.00 2.94 15.30
CA LEU A 94 5.13 1.80 15.62
C LEU A 94 5.89 0.57 16.10
N LEU A 95 7.15 0.43 15.69
CA LEU A 95 7.97 -0.77 15.82
C LEU A 95 9.27 -0.49 16.56
N THR A 96 9.77 -1.48 17.30
CA THR A 96 11.14 -1.44 17.82
C THR A 96 12.15 -1.63 16.69
N THR A 97 13.41 -1.27 16.92
CA THR A 97 14.50 -1.46 15.96
C THR A 97 14.63 -2.92 15.50
N GLU A 98 14.45 -3.88 16.42
CA GLU A 98 14.50 -5.31 16.09
C GLU A 98 13.34 -5.74 15.20
N GLN A 99 12.13 -5.22 15.45
CA GLN A 99 10.96 -5.48 14.62
C GLN A 99 11.11 -4.81 13.25
N MET A 100 11.65 -3.59 13.21
CA MET A 100 11.94 -2.88 11.96
C MET A 100 12.89 -3.68 11.06
N ASN A 101 13.95 -4.27 11.62
CA ASN A 101 14.92 -5.07 10.87
C ASN A 101 14.32 -6.34 10.25
N LYS A 102 13.17 -6.82 10.76
CA LYS A 102 12.43 -7.95 10.18
C LYS A 102 11.47 -7.55 9.06
N VAL A 103 11.10 -6.26 8.98
CA VAL A 103 10.11 -5.73 8.02
C VAL A 103 10.78 -5.01 6.85
N VAL A 104 11.80 -4.23 7.15
CA VAL A 104 12.51 -3.43 6.13
C VAL A 104 13.48 -4.36 5.41
N PRO A 105 13.34 -4.54 4.09
CA PRO A 105 14.29 -5.34 3.33
C PRO A 105 15.70 -4.74 3.46
N SER A 106 16.71 -5.59 3.54
CA SER A 106 18.11 -5.19 3.73
C SER A 106 18.65 -4.23 2.66
N THR A 107 18.01 -4.21 1.48
CA THR A 107 18.27 -3.27 0.39
C THR A 107 17.91 -1.83 0.73
N GLU A 108 16.88 -1.59 1.54
CA GLU A 108 16.46 -0.26 2.00
C GLU A 108 17.26 0.21 3.22
N LEU A 109 17.66 -0.71 4.11
CA LEU A 109 18.49 -0.40 5.29
C LEU A 109 19.83 0.27 4.92
N ARG A 110 20.42 -0.12 3.79
CA ARG A 110 21.71 0.41 3.31
C ARG A 110 21.67 1.87 2.89
N LYS A 111 20.53 2.39 2.42
CA LYS A 111 20.40 3.81 2.04
C LYS A 111 20.28 4.74 3.24
N SER A 112 19.80 4.23 4.39
CA SER A 112 19.50 5.05 5.58
C SER A 112 20.64 5.22 6.58
N LYS A 113 21.76 4.47 6.47
CA LYS A 113 22.95 4.78 7.26
C LYS A 113 23.62 6.01 6.66
N PRO A 114 23.84 7.10 7.43
CA PRO A 114 24.76 8.15 7.01
C PRO A 114 26.07 7.44 6.67
N GLN A 115 26.55 7.63 5.45
CA GLN A 115 27.84 7.17 5.01
C GLN A 115 28.86 7.87 5.91
N LYS A 116 29.20 7.24 7.05
CA LYS A 116 30.27 7.72 7.92
C LYS A 116 31.51 7.73 7.03
N GLU A 117 31.97 8.95 6.79
CA GLU A 117 32.99 9.31 5.82
C GLU A 117 34.11 8.27 5.84
N LEU A 118 34.35 7.63 4.69
CA LEU A 118 35.56 6.87 4.49
C LEU A 118 36.71 7.88 4.57
N PRO A 119 37.66 7.80 5.52
CA PRO A 119 38.82 8.66 5.47
C PRO A 119 39.53 8.36 4.16
N LYS A 120 39.58 9.34 3.24
CA LYS A 120 40.56 9.36 2.16
C LYS A 120 41.92 9.52 2.84
N THR A 121 42.56 8.41 3.15
CA THR A 121 44.00 8.38 3.38
C THR A 121 44.63 8.69 2.04
N ARG A 122 45.14 9.92 1.92
CA ARG A 122 46.07 10.34 0.88
C ARG A 122 47.46 9.79 1.20
#